data_AF-A0A921GNZ4-F1
#
_entry.id   AF-A0A921GNZ4-F1
#
_cell.length_a   1.000
_cell.length_b   1.000
_cell.length_c   1.000
_cell.angle_alpha   90.00
_cell.angle_beta   90.00
_cell.angle_gamma   90.00
#
_symmetry.space_group_name_H-M   'P 1'
#
loop_
_entity.id
_entity.type
_entity.pdbx_description
1 polymer ?
#
loop_
_entity_poly.entity_id
_entity_poly.type
_entity_poly.pdbx_seq_one_letter_code
_entity_poly.pdbx_strand_id
1 'polypeptide(L)'
;MRSVAVAAPYRPSAGISRYRLLLVLLAGIGALLVLSACGRVDSTTAIAADGSGTQTLAVTISESDMDSIDGGAATVEAAIEEHNPGLTYEGMEKDGTDTVFTMTLEFSDAKDYAAKAQKALDAGELKTTAEVTFTPPSPPFASGFTFTRNFSEKDLTRWAVKALVDDGKIADAEESDIDSALDAGESAVTVDDDGLEKGWGEDGADVWTNAAEASFESVDVITAGAEDPAAGSFTRTITYELPRETYLDAKDEFDAFFAEATPEGGELTPAGEAGTTWVLAFPAGTAEQVGTWTDAALATSESTFTVETAPNAEDPFSVDTRVVDSIECSVACGQYGTLSQSLEVPAGFQGDAAAAAAGGTEQISLEGGPEPQIVTRSYGFTAVDYELTVDRDGGGTFEMALSIPLADEEVVTQDAIGAFLGGDAERTEEEDTAVYTRTAEAESAEELSGALQKLGQEGLEGPPQVEVTESGKKTYSVTVVMGSGGEVAEKILGPGTWTIRGDGLRPTSISSDEIGSASLGEDAITVKESHGVWMTFTAERTGLGTGAIIGILVGLALLGLLVAAGVVGFLHREKIAGLLRGAETDVPDSSSGSSGPSF
;
A
#
# COMPACT_ATOMS: atom_id res chain seq x y z
N MET A 1 -77.28 72.27 -65.68
CA MET A 1 -77.92 73.38 -64.94
C MET A 1 -77.30 73.46 -63.55
N ARG A 2 -77.01 74.70 -63.09
CA ARG A 2 -76.41 75.10 -61.79
C ARG A 2 -74.93 74.76 -61.60
N SER A 3 -74.12 75.48 -60.83
CA SER A 3 -73.93 76.90 -60.52
C SER A 3 -72.67 76.93 -59.63
N VAL A 4 -71.85 77.96 -59.81
CA VAL A 4 -70.61 78.35 -59.11
C VAL A 4 -70.59 78.14 -57.57
N ALA A 5 -69.44 77.68 -57.04
CA ALA A 5 -68.77 78.23 -55.84
C ALA A 5 -67.27 77.87 -55.84
N VAL A 6 -66.43 78.84 -55.46
CA VAL A 6 -64.96 78.86 -55.47
C VAL A 6 -64.41 78.64 -54.06
N ALA A 7 -63.32 77.88 -53.87
CA ALA A 7 -62.40 78.03 -52.72
C ALA A 7 -60.99 77.43 -52.97
N ALA A 8 -60.00 78.34 -52.95
CA ALA A 8 -58.58 78.30 -52.54
C ALA A 8 -57.64 77.07 -52.74
N PRO A 9 -56.34 77.32 -53.02
CA PRO A 9 -55.31 76.29 -53.19
C PRO A 9 -54.82 75.71 -51.84
N TYR A 10 -54.67 74.39 -51.78
CA TYR A 10 -53.95 73.69 -50.71
C TYR A 10 -52.44 73.79 -50.98
N ARG A 11 -51.69 74.46 -50.08
CA ARG A 11 -50.23 74.42 -50.00
C ARG A 11 -49.80 73.88 -48.62
N PRO A 12 -48.59 73.28 -48.52
CA PRO A 12 -48.26 72.21 -47.58
C PRO A 12 -47.55 72.67 -46.30
N SER A 13 -47.16 71.69 -45.46
CA SER A 13 -46.29 71.73 -44.25
C SER A 13 -47.02 72.08 -42.93
N ALA A 14 -46.72 71.49 -41.78
CA ALA A 14 -45.40 71.08 -41.30
C ALA A 14 -45.45 69.76 -40.50
N GLY A 15 -44.59 68.81 -40.91
CA GLY A 15 -44.17 67.73 -40.03
C GLY A 15 -43.34 68.30 -38.88
N ILE A 16 -43.48 67.68 -37.71
CA ILE A 16 -42.58 67.92 -36.58
C ILE A 16 -41.15 67.79 -37.10
N SER A 17 -40.35 68.85 -36.95
CA SER A 17 -38.96 68.88 -37.37
C SER A 17 -38.24 67.64 -36.83
N ARG A 18 -37.53 66.91 -37.70
CA ARG A 18 -36.68 65.77 -37.29
C ARG A 18 -35.74 66.17 -36.14
N TYR A 19 -35.36 67.44 -36.06
CA TYR A 19 -34.52 67.99 -35.01
C TYR A 19 -35.26 68.14 -33.65
N ARG A 20 -36.58 68.40 -33.65
CA ARG A 20 -37.40 68.45 -32.43
C ARG A 20 -37.77 67.06 -31.91
N LEU A 21 -38.00 66.10 -32.82
CA LEU A 21 -38.18 64.69 -32.43
C LEU A 21 -36.87 64.10 -31.87
N LEU A 22 -35.73 64.45 -32.45
CA LEU A 22 -34.40 63.99 -32.03
C LEU A 22 -33.92 64.69 -30.75
N LEU A 23 -34.33 65.94 -30.49
CA LEU A 23 -34.13 66.60 -29.18
C LEU A 23 -35.03 66.03 -28.07
N VAL A 24 -36.26 65.60 -28.38
CA VAL A 24 -37.14 64.93 -27.39
C VAL A 24 -36.68 63.48 -27.16
N LEU A 25 -36.16 62.80 -28.18
CA LEU A 25 -35.51 61.49 -28.02
C LEU A 25 -34.18 61.58 -27.28
N LEU A 26 -33.35 62.61 -27.53
CA LEU A 26 -32.11 62.85 -26.76
C LEU A 26 -32.40 63.33 -25.33
N ALA A 27 -33.47 64.09 -25.10
CA ALA A 27 -33.90 64.47 -23.75
C ALA A 27 -34.54 63.28 -23.00
N GLY A 28 -35.24 62.38 -23.71
CA GLY A 28 -35.76 61.13 -23.15
C GLY A 28 -34.68 60.08 -22.90
N ILE A 29 -33.66 59.99 -23.75
CA ILE A 29 -32.47 59.14 -23.56
C ILE A 29 -31.53 59.75 -22.50
N GLY A 30 -31.47 61.08 -22.39
CA GLY A 30 -30.76 61.78 -21.32
C GLY A 30 -31.42 61.63 -19.94
N ALA A 31 -32.75 61.53 -19.88
CA ALA A 31 -33.48 61.18 -18.65
C ALA A 31 -33.36 59.68 -18.28
N LEU A 32 -33.09 58.81 -19.26
CA LEU A 32 -32.76 57.38 -19.03
C LEU A 32 -31.30 57.14 -18.60
N LEU A 33 -30.47 58.20 -18.49
CA LEU A 33 -29.05 58.14 -18.13
C LEU A 33 -28.75 58.78 -16.75
N VAL A 34 -29.77 58.96 -15.90
CA VAL A 34 -29.62 59.47 -14.51
C VAL A 34 -30.08 58.42 -13.49
N LEU A 35 -29.76 57.15 -13.72
CA LEU A 35 -29.62 56.18 -12.63
C LEU A 35 -28.15 56.16 -12.24
N SER A 36 -27.68 57.26 -11.66
CA SER A 36 -26.42 57.29 -10.91
C SER A 36 -26.72 56.75 -9.53
N ALA A 37 -25.87 55.84 -9.02
CA ALA A 37 -25.97 55.34 -7.66
C ALA A 37 -26.07 56.52 -6.67
N CYS A 38 -26.96 56.41 -5.69
CA CYS A 38 -27.22 57.41 -4.65
C CYS A 38 -26.11 57.47 -3.58
N GLY A 39 -25.12 56.59 -3.64
CA GLY A 39 -24.02 56.56 -2.68
C GLY A 39 -23.04 55.43 -2.95
N ARG A 40 -22.02 55.35 -2.09
CA ARG A 40 -20.95 54.35 -2.14
C ARG A 40 -20.78 53.70 -0.76
N VAL A 41 -20.43 52.42 -0.73
CA VAL A 41 -20.13 51.71 0.52
C VAL A 41 -18.67 51.29 0.56
N ASP A 42 -17.90 51.91 1.44
CA ASP A 42 -16.54 51.50 1.77
C ASP A 42 -16.58 50.57 3.00
N SER A 43 -15.65 49.61 3.09
CA SER A 43 -15.60 48.67 4.21
C SER A 43 -14.19 48.34 4.66
N THR A 44 -14.02 48.25 5.97
CA THR A 44 -12.81 47.70 6.59
C THR A 44 -13.21 46.59 7.56
N THR A 45 -12.57 45.43 7.45
CA THR A 45 -12.80 44.32 8.37
C THR A 45 -11.51 44.01 9.09
N ALA A 46 -11.46 44.26 10.40
CA ALA A 46 -10.33 43.89 11.24
C ALA A 46 -10.67 42.59 11.97
N ILE A 47 -9.82 41.58 11.83
CA ILE A 47 -9.97 40.26 12.42
C ILE A 47 -8.76 40.03 13.34
N ALA A 48 -8.97 39.43 14.50
CA ALA A 48 -7.89 38.94 15.37
C ALA A 48 -7.54 37.49 15.00
N ALA A 49 -6.34 37.01 15.33
CA ALA A 49 -5.96 35.62 15.05
C ALA A 49 -6.91 34.54 15.60
N ASP A 50 -7.71 34.85 16.63
CA ASP A 50 -8.73 33.94 17.17
C ASP A 50 -10.05 33.90 16.35
N GLY A 51 -10.12 34.68 15.28
CA GLY A 51 -11.28 34.77 14.37
C GLY A 51 -12.36 35.76 14.82
N SER A 52 -12.21 36.40 15.98
CA SER A 52 -13.07 37.51 16.38
C SER A 52 -12.71 38.79 15.63
N GLY A 53 -13.63 39.75 15.52
CA GLY A 53 -13.33 40.96 14.75
C GLY A 53 -14.44 41.98 14.71
N THR A 54 -14.21 43.01 13.90
CA THR A 54 -15.17 44.09 13.64
C THR A 54 -15.12 44.49 12.18
N GLN A 55 -16.28 44.48 11.53
CA GLN A 55 -16.46 45.11 10.23
C GLN A 55 -17.01 46.51 10.41
N THR A 56 -16.39 47.50 9.79
CA THR A 56 -16.87 48.88 9.70
C THR A 56 -17.35 49.13 8.27
N LEU A 57 -18.61 49.53 8.13
CA LEU A 57 -19.26 49.94 6.89
C LEU A 57 -19.42 51.46 6.90
N ALA A 58 -18.92 52.13 5.86
CA ALA A 58 -19.05 53.56 5.67
C ALA A 58 -19.88 53.83 4.41
N VAL A 59 -21.13 54.24 4.60
CA VAL A 59 -22.04 54.61 3.51
C VAL A 59 -21.90 56.09 3.22
N THR A 60 -21.29 56.42 2.09
CA THR A 60 -21.08 57.81 1.64
C THR A 60 -22.16 58.20 0.65
N ILE A 61 -22.93 59.24 0.94
CA ILE A 61 -23.96 59.80 0.07
C ILE A 61 -23.49 61.19 -0.37
N SER A 62 -23.42 61.39 -1.68
CA SER A 62 -23.00 62.68 -2.25
C SER A 62 -24.01 63.79 -1.93
N GLU A 63 -23.57 65.05 -1.92
CA GLU A 63 -24.50 66.18 -1.71
C GLU A 63 -25.67 66.16 -2.72
N SER A 64 -25.41 65.81 -3.98
CA SER A 64 -26.44 65.73 -5.02
C SER A 64 -27.45 64.60 -4.80
N ASP A 65 -27.01 63.46 -4.29
CA ASP A 65 -27.90 62.33 -4.03
C ASP A 65 -28.72 62.56 -2.76
N MET A 66 -28.11 63.21 -1.76
CA MET A 66 -28.79 63.62 -0.52
C MET A 66 -29.96 64.59 -0.79
N ASP A 67 -29.86 65.46 -1.79
CA ASP A 67 -30.95 66.36 -2.21
C ASP A 67 -32.18 65.60 -2.76
N SER A 68 -32.00 64.34 -3.17
CA SER A 68 -33.09 63.49 -3.67
C SER A 68 -33.84 62.75 -2.55
N ILE A 69 -33.38 62.89 -1.30
CA ILE A 69 -33.97 62.28 -0.11
C ILE A 69 -34.78 63.34 0.65
N ASP A 70 -36.09 63.13 0.80
CA ASP A 70 -36.97 64.04 1.54
C ASP A 70 -36.56 64.12 3.02
N GLY A 71 -36.19 65.31 3.47
CA GLY A 71 -35.65 65.58 4.82
C GLY A 71 -34.15 65.34 4.97
N GLY A 72 -33.45 64.93 3.91
CA GLY A 72 -31.99 64.82 3.84
C GLY A 72 -31.39 63.87 4.90
N ALA A 73 -30.20 64.19 5.40
CA ALA A 73 -29.43 63.31 6.28
C ALA A 73 -30.16 62.89 7.57
N ALA A 74 -31.02 63.76 8.13
CA ALA A 74 -31.81 63.44 9.32
C ALA A 74 -32.84 62.32 9.05
N THR A 75 -33.35 62.23 7.83
CA THR A 75 -34.23 61.12 7.41
C THR A 75 -33.44 59.82 7.28
N VAL A 76 -32.24 59.87 6.71
CA VAL A 76 -31.36 58.70 6.60
C VAL A 76 -30.98 58.16 7.98
N GLU A 77 -30.58 59.05 8.90
CA GLU A 77 -30.27 58.68 10.28
C GLU A 77 -31.48 58.06 10.99
N ALA A 78 -32.67 58.66 10.87
CA ALA A 78 -33.89 58.10 11.46
C ALA A 78 -34.23 56.71 10.88
N ALA A 79 -34.06 56.51 9.56
CA ALA A 79 -34.29 55.22 8.93
C ALA A 79 -33.28 54.16 9.39
N ILE A 80 -32.01 54.54 9.57
CA ILE A 80 -31.00 53.67 10.17
C ILE A 80 -31.41 53.29 11.59
N GLU A 81 -31.77 54.24 12.44
CA GLU A 81 -32.15 53.97 13.83
C GLU A 81 -33.41 53.10 13.97
N GLU A 82 -34.42 53.29 13.10
CA GLU A 82 -35.70 52.57 13.16
C GLU A 82 -35.62 51.15 12.59
N HIS A 83 -34.89 50.95 11.50
CA HIS A 83 -34.90 49.69 10.73
C HIS A 83 -33.61 48.86 10.87
N ASN A 84 -32.67 49.26 11.74
CA ASN A 84 -31.38 48.59 11.91
C ASN A 84 -31.52 47.07 12.20
N PRO A 85 -30.93 46.18 11.38
CA PRO A 85 -30.98 44.73 11.59
C PRO A 85 -30.10 44.20 12.73
N GLY A 86 -29.47 45.09 13.51
CA GLY A 86 -28.61 44.74 14.65
C GLY A 86 -27.13 45.06 14.44
N LEU A 87 -26.81 45.98 13.53
CA LEU A 87 -25.53 46.68 13.42
C LEU A 87 -25.44 47.74 14.53
N THR A 88 -24.24 48.16 14.90
CA THR A 88 -24.04 49.33 15.76
C THR A 88 -23.88 50.57 14.88
N TYR A 89 -24.71 51.59 15.07
CA TYR A 89 -24.57 52.86 14.36
C TYR A 89 -23.65 53.79 15.16
N GLU A 90 -22.54 54.20 14.55
CA GLU A 90 -21.51 55.05 15.19
C GLU A 90 -21.78 56.55 14.99
N GLY A 91 -22.68 56.89 14.07
CA GLY A 91 -23.07 58.26 13.76
C GLY A 91 -22.83 58.64 12.30
N MET A 92 -23.09 59.92 12.02
CA MET A 92 -22.84 60.54 10.73
C MET A 92 -21.81 61.67 10.81
N GLU A 93 -21.01 61.82 9.77
CA GLU A 93 -20.06 62.90 9.62
C GLU A 93 -20.10 63.53 8.21
N LYS A 94 -19.50 64.71 8.09
CA LYS A 94 -19.34 65.40 6.81
C LYS A 94 -17.92 65.22 6.30
N ASP A 95 -17.77 64.60 5.14
CA ASP A 95 -16.53 64.55 4.39
C ASP A 95 -16.63 65.48 3.17
N GLY A 96 -16.05 66.68 3.29
CA GLY A 96 -16.26 67.74 2.32
C GLY A 96 -17.75 68.12 2.20
N THR A 97 -18.34 67.89 1.04
CA THR A 97 -19.77 68.11 0.76
C THR A 97 -20.63 66.87 1.08
N ASP A 98 -20.01 65.70 1.11
CA ASP A 98 -20.68 64.42 1.19
C ASP A 98 -20.98 64.06 2.65
N THR A 99 -21.88 63.11 2.85
CA THR A 99 -22.29 62.65 4.18
C THR A 99 -21.95 61.18 4.33
N VAL A 100 -21.20 60.85 5.37
CA VAL A 100 -20.79 59.47 5.67
C VAL A 100 -21.57 58.98 6.88
N PHE A 101 -22.23 57.83 6.74
CA PHE A 101 -22.90 57.12 7.83
C PHE A 101 -22.09 55.87 8.16
N THR A 102 -21.66 55.76 9.42
CA THR A 102 -20.77 54.68 9.86
C THR A 102 -21.54 53.67 10.71
N MET A 103 -21.42 52.40 10.33
CA MET A 103 -21.99 51.29 11.08
C MET A 103 -20.91 50.24 11.32
N THR A 104 -20.97 49.56 12.46
CA THR A 104 -20.05 48.49 12.82
C THR A 104 -20.79 47.19 13.09
N LEU A 105 -20.11 46.09 12.79
CA LEU A 105 -20.55 44.74 13.11
C LEU A 105 -19.40 44.00 13.81
N GLU A 106 -19.48 43.95 15.13
CA GLU A 106 -18.58 43.12 15.94
C GLU A 106 -19.01 41.66 15.87
N PHE A 107 -18.06 40.73 15.83
CA PHE A 107 -18.32 39.28 15.80
C PHE A 107 -17.29 38.50 16.61
N SER A 108 -17.71 37.39 17.19
CA SER A 108 -16.82 36.52 17.98
C SER A 108 -16.06 35.50 17.14
N ASP A 109 -16.61 35.14 15.97
CA ASP A 109 -16.06 34.16 15.04
C ASP A 109 -16.81 34.25 13.69
N ALA A 110 -16.35 33.49 12.69
CA ALA A 110 -16.96 33.47 11.35
C ALA A 110 -18.45 33.06 11.35
N LYS A 111 -18.86 32.17 12.25
CA LYS A 111 -20.25 31.70 12.34
C LYS A 111 -21.16 32.78 12.94
N ASP A 112 -20.69 33.47 13.98
CA ASP A 112 -21.38 34.64 14.53
C ASP A 112 -21.48 35.77 13.51
N TYR A 113 -20.40 36.04 12.75
CA TYR A 113 -20.41 37.01 11.65
C TYR A 113 -21.45 36.64 10.58
N ALA A 114 -21.50 35.38 10.12
CA ALA A 114 -22.51 34.92 9.17
C ALA A 114 -23.94 35.07 9.72
N ALA A 115 -24.18 34.71 10.98
CA ALA A 115 -25.49 34.82 11.60
C ALA A 115 -25.96 36.28 11.76
N LYS A 116 -25.02 37.21 12.03
CA LYS A 116 -25.29 38.64 12.10
C LYS A 116 -25.50 39.26 10.72
N ALA A 117 -24.67 38.89 9.75
CA ALA A 117 -24.83 39.27 8.34
C ALA A 117 -26.19 38.83 7.79
N GLN A 118 -26.64 37.60 8.09
CA GLN A 118 -27.94 37.10 7.65
C GLN A 118 -29.10 38.02 8.05
N LYS A 119 -29.07 38.62 9.24
CA LYS A 119 -30.11 39.56 9.66
C LYS A 119 -30.19 40.79 8.75
N ALA A 120 -29.03 41.29 8.30
CA ALA A 120 -28.96 42.40 7.36
C ALA A 120 -29.42 42.00 5.95
N LEU A 121 -29.04 40.80 5.49
CA LEU A 121 -29.51 40.24 4.23
C LEU A 121 -31.03 40.04 4.22
N ASP A 122 -31.60 39.49 5.31
CA ASP A 122 -33.03 39.27 5.48
C ASP A 122 -33.81 40.59 5.53
N ALA A 123 -33.30 41.59 6.26
CA ALA A 123 -33.90 42.94 6.29
C ALA A 123 -33.83 43.62 4.92
N GLY A 124 -32.80 43.30 4.13
CA GLY A 124 -32.69 43.65 2.73
C GLY A 124 -33.49 42.74 1.78
N GLU A 125 -34.28 41.77 2.27
CA GLU A 125 -35.06 40.81 1.45
C GLU A 125 -34.22 40.00 0.43
N LEU A 126 -32.93 39.82 0.71
CA LEU A 126 -32.04 38.99 -0.11
C LEU A 126 -32.26 37.51 0.20
N LYS A 127 -32.21 36.67 -0.84
CA LYS A 127 -32.40 35.21 -0.73
C LYS A 127 -31.12 34.44 -0.46
N THR A 128 -29.98 35.13 -0.43
CA THR A 128 -28.68 34.54 -0.18
C THR A 128 -28.58 34.11 1.28
N THR A 129 -28.14 32.87 1.51
CA THR A 129 -27.74 32.41 2.84
C THR A 129 -26.30 32.88 3.08
N ALA A 130 -26.07 33.61 4.15
CA ALA A 130 -24.75 34.10 4.52
C ALA A 130 -23.82 32.93 4.84
N GLU A 131 -22.73 32.82 4.08
CA GLU A 131 -21.65 31.87 4.30
C GLU A 131 -20.36 32.64 4.51
N VAL A 132 -19.64 32.30 5.58
CA VAL A 132 -18.37 32.92 5.96
C VAL A 132 -17.46 31.83 6.49
N THR A 133 -16.21 31.83 6.02
CA THR A 133 -15.13 31.03 6.60
C THR A 133 -13.94 31.91 6.97
N PHE A 134 -13.27 31.52 8.05
CA PHE A 134 -11.99 32.07 8.46
C PHE A 134 -11.06 30.90 8.74
N THR A 135 -9.99 30.79 7.96
CA THR A 135 -9.00 29.72 8.03
C THR A 135 -7.69 30.30 8.55
N PRO A 136 -7.27 29.94 9.78
CA PRO A 136 -5.96 30.32 10.31
C PRO A 136 -4.83 29.56 9.59
N PRO A 137 -3.57 30.03 9.71
CA PRO A 137 -2.42 29.29 9.21
C PRO A 137 -2.27 27.94 9.92
N SER A 138 -1.58 27.01 9.26
CA SER A 138 -1.16 25.73 9.83
C SER A 138 0.38 25.58 9.74
N PRO A 139 1.15 26.31 10.55
CA PRO A 139 2.60 26.25 10.49
C PRO A 139 3.13 24.83 10.81
N PRO A 140 4.26 24.41 10.24
CA PRO A 140 5.10 25.16 9.30
C PRO A 140 4.63 25.11 7.84
N PHE A 141 3.62 24.29 7.53
CA PHE A 141 3.21 23.98 6.14
C PHE A 141 2.28 25.02 5.51
N ALA A 142 1.64 25.85 6.32
CA ALA A 142 0.86 26.98 5.84
C ALA A 142 1.09 28.19 6.72
N SER A 143 1.24 29.34 6.08
CA SER A 143 1.31 30.66 6.69
C SER A 143 0.17 31.52 6.18
N GLY A 144 -0.07 32.65 6.85
CA GLY A 144 -1.15 33.58 6.50
C GLY A 144 -2.56 33.06 6.76
N PHE A 145 -3.53 33.92 6.51
CA PHE A 145 -4.94 33.70 6.81
C PHE A 145 -5.76 33.73 5.53
N THR A 146 -6.88 33.02 5.53
CA THR A 146 -7.90 33.13 4.48
C THR A 146 -9.25 33.46 5.08
N PHE A 147 -9.88 34.52 4.58
CA PHE A 147 -11.24 34.93 4.93
C PHE A 147 -12.11 34.91 3.67
N THR A 148 -13.21 34.17 3.71
CA THR A 148 -14.11 34.03 2.55
C THR A 148 -15.53 34.37 2.98
N ARG A 149 -16.27 35.07 2.11
CA ARG A 149 -17.73 35.25 2.25
C ARG A 149 -18.44 35.35 0.90
N ASN A 150 -19.71 34.97 0.89
CA ASN A 150 -20.53 34.93 -0.33
C ASN A 150 -21.46 36.14 -0.53
N PHE A 151 -21.27 37.22 0.23
CA PHE A 151 -22.04 38.46 0.14
C PHE A 151 -21.11 39.68 0.17
N SER A 152 -21.59 40.78 -0.39
CA SER A 152 -20.88 42.06 -0.47
C SER A 152 -21.29 43.03 0.64
N GLU A 153 -20.51 44.09 0.80
CA GLU A 153 -20.84 45.24 1.64
C GLU A 153 -22.17 45.87 1.25
N LYS A 154 -22.45 45.92 -0.06
CA LYS A 154 -23.70 46.46 -0.58
C LYS A 154 -24.88 45.66 -0.09
N ASP A 155 -24.76 44.33 -0.08
CA ASP A 155 -25.80 43.43 0.41
C ASP A 155 -26.07 43.67 1.90
N LEU A 156 -25.03 43.92 2.69
CA LEU A 156 -25.15 44.25 4.12
C LEU A 156 -25.82 45.61 4.38
N THR A 157 -25.76 46.54 3.44
CA THR A 157 -26.36 47.88 3.58
C THR A 157 -27.67 48.07 2.80
N ARG A 158 -28.08 47.07 2.01
CA ARG A 158 -29.27 47.12 1.13
C ARG A 158 -30.54 47.47 1.90
N TRP A 159 -30.68 46.97 3.13
CA TRP A 159 -31.83 47.21 4.00
C TRP A 159 -32.06 48.71 4.26
N ALA A 160 -31.00 49.53 4.35
CA ALA A 160 -31.13 50.96 4.63
C ALA A 160 -31.74 51.72 3.45
N VAL A 161 -31.31 51.38 2.22
CA VAL A 161 -31.92 51.92 0.99
C VAL A 161 -33.37 51.47 0.88
N LYS A 162 -33.63 50.17 1.11
CA LYS A 162 -34.98 49.62 1.08
C LYS A 162 -35.92 50.33 2.05
N ALA A 163 -35.48 50.57 3.28
CA ALA A 163 -36.27 51.31 4.28
C ALA A 163 -36.66 52.71 3.78
N LEU A 164 -35.71 53.44 3.17
CA LEU A 164 -35.97 54.76 2.60
C LEU A 164 -36.95 54.72 1.41
N VAL A 165 -36.90 53.67 0.58
CA VAL A 165 -37.85 53.47 -0.53
C VAL A 165 -39.24 53.10 -0.01
N ASP A 166 -39.33 52.15 0.92
CA ASP A 166 -40.59 51.68 1.52
C ASP A 166 -41.30 52.81 2.30
N ASP A 167 -40.54 53.68 2.97
CA ASP A 167 -41.05 54.87 3.66
C ASP A 167 -41.36 56.06 2.73
N GLY A 168 -41.16 55.88 1.41
CA GLY A 168 -41.44 56.89 0.38
C GLY A 168 -40.57 58.14 0.50
N LYS A 169 -39.33 58.00 0.99
CA LYS A 169 -38.39 59.10 1.26
C LYS A 169 -37.50 59.44 0.07
N ILE A 170 -37.39 58.55 -0.91
CA ILE A 170 -36.67 58.79 -2.16
C ILE A 170 -37.70 59.05 -3.25
N ALA A 171 -37.62 60.22 -3.88
CA ALA A 171 -38.59 60.61 -4.91
C ALA A 171 -38.49 59.70 -6.15
N ASP A 172 -39.63 59.22 -6.63
CA ASP A 172 -39.77 58.39 -7.84
C ASP A 172 -38.96 57.06 -7.82
N ALA A 173 -38.48 56.61 -6.65
CA ALA A 173 -37.75 55.34 -6.53
C ALA A 173 -38.70 54.13 -6.50
N GLU A 174 -38.34 53.09 -7.24
CA GLU A 174 -39.02 51.79 -7.29
C GLU A 174 -38.14 50.69 -6.67
N GLU A 175 -38.72 49.52 -6.40
CA GLU A 175 -37.99 48.37 -5.84
C GLU A 175 -36.81 47.93 -6.72
N SER A 176 -36.89 48.14 -8.04
CA SER A 176 -35.81 47.86 -8.99
C SER A 176 -34.59 48.76 -8.84
N ASP A 177 -34.72 49.92 -8.17
CA ASP A 177 -33.65 50.90 -8.03
C ASP A 177 -32.76 50.60 -6.81
N ILE A 178 -33.25 49.78 -5.87
CA ILE A 178 -32.57 49.48 -4.59
C ILE A 178 -31.15 48.91 -4.84
N ASP A 179 -31.01 47.99 -5.79
CA ASP A 179 -29.74 47.31 -6.03
C ASP A 179 -28.70 48.19 -6.74
N SER A 180 -29.14 49.27 -7.40
CA SER A 180 -28.31 50.27 -8.06
C SER A 180 -28.10 51.54 -7.24
N ALA A 181 -28.79 51.69 -6.10
CA ALA A 181 -28.70 52.88 -5.27
C ALA A 181 -27.36 53.03 -4.56
N LEU A 182 -26.59 51.95 -4.41
CA LEU A 182 -25.27 51.98 -3.79
C LEU A 182 -24.24 51.33 -4.71
N ASP A 183 -23.13 52.04 -4.93
CA ASP A 183 -21.94 51.51 -5.57
C ASP A 183 -21.01 50.85 -4.55
N ALA A 184 -20.26 49.84 -5.00
CA ALA A 184 -19.19 49.25 -4.19
C ALA A 184 -18.00 50.23 -4.12
N GLY A 185 -17.53 50.48 -2.91
CA GLY A 185 -16.34 51.27 -2.62
C GLY A 185 -15.09 50.41 -2.40
N GLU A 186 -14.13 50.96 -1.66
CA GLU A 186 -12.92 50.25 -1.25
C GLU A 186 -13.22 49.27 -0.12
N SER A 187 -12.72 48.04 -0.26
CA SER A 187 -12.85 46.99 0.74
C SER A 187 -11.48 46.49 1.15
N ALA A 188 -11.18 46.56 2.45
CA ALA A 188 -9.97 46.00 3.03
C ALA A 188 -10.31 45.01 4.15
N VAL A 189 -9.51 43.95 4.23
CA VAL A 189 -9.56 42.98 5.34
C VAL A 189 -8.16 42.87 5.91
N THR A 190 -8.03 42.94 7.23
CA THR A 190 -6.78 42.76 7.96
C THR A 190 -6.92 41.69 9.03
N VAL A 191 -5.84 40.97 9.30
CA VAL A 191 -5.71 40.07 10.45
C VAL A 191 -4.50 40.51 11.27
N ASP A 192 -4.69 40.87 12.55
CA ASP A 192 -3.63 41.39 13.42
C ASP A 192 -2.79 42.52 12.76
N ASP A 193 -3.46 43.44 12.06
CA ASP A 193 -2.91 44.54 11.26
C ASP A 193 -2.22 44.16 9.93
N ASP A 194 -2.11 42.87 9.59
CA ASP A 194 -1.63 42.41 8.30
C ASP A 194 -2.75 42.40 7.25
N GLY A 195 -2.54 43.08 6.13
CA GLY A 195 -3.51 43.17 5.03
C GLY A 195 -3.64 41.88 4.23
N LEU A 196 -4.88 41.52 3.89
CA LEU A 196 -5.19 40.41 3.01
C LEU A 196 -5.48 40.90 1.59
N GLU A 197 -5.03 40.16 0.57
CA GLU A 197 -5.28 40.49 -0.83
C GLU A 197 -6.64 39.94 -1.27
N LYS A 198 -7.43 40.77 -1.96
CA LYS A 198 -8.74 40.38 -2.50
C LYS A 198 -8.60 39.54 -3.77
N GLY A 199 -9.17 38.34 -3.75
CA GLY A 199 -9.32 37.41 -4.88
C GLY A 199 -10.79 36.97 -5.05
N TRP A 200 -10.98 35.97 -5.90
CA TRP A 200 -12.30 35.45 -6.29
C TRP A 200 -12.35 33.92 -6.13
N GLY A 201 -13.34 33.41 -5.40
CA GLY A 201 -13.58 31.97 -5.20
C GLY A 201 -14.41 31.31 -6.31
N GLU A 202 -14.54 29.98 -6.26
CA GLU A 202 -15.14 29.16 -7.35
C GLU A 202 -16.62 29.43 -7.65
N ASP A 203 -17.35 30.16 -6.80
CA ASP A 203 -18.76 30.54 -7.00
C ASP A 203 -18.99 32.06 -6.98
N GLY A 204 -17.95 32.85 -7.22
CA GLY A 204 -18.01 34.31 -7.14
C GLY A 204 -18.02 34.87 -5.71
N ALA A 205 -17.69 34.02 -4.73
CA ALA A 205 -17.42 34.45 -3.36
C ALA A 205 -16.19 35.38 -3.33
N ASP A 206 -16.25 36.40 -2.49
CA ASP A 206 -15.07 37.21 -2.21
C ASP A 206 -14.14 36.44 -1.28
N VAL A 207 -12.88 36.32 -1.67
CA VAL A 207 -11.82 35.66 -0.88
C VAL A 207 -10.77 36.72 -0.58
N TRP A 208 -10.35 36.82 0.67
CA TRP A 208 -9.22 37.62 1.10
C TRP A 208 -8.17 36.72 1.69
N THR A 209 -6.95 36.76 1.17
CA THR A 209 -5.89 35.87 1.64
C THR A 209 -4.51 36.52 1.51
N ASN A 210 -3.64 36.18 2.45
CA ASN A 210 -2.19 36.30 2.32
C ASN A 210 -1.53 34.93 2.55
N ALA A 211 -2.31 33.85 2.41
CA ALA A 211 -1.85 32.52 2.72
C ALA A 211 -0.77 32.07 1.72
N ALA A 212 0.26 31.44 2.26
CA ALA A 212 1.31 30.80 1.48
C ALA A 212 1.57 29.42 2.05
N GLU A 213 1.70 28.45 1.13
CA GLU A 213 1.98 27.05 1.46
C GLU A 213 3.48 26.78 1.39
N ALA A 214 3.96 26.01 2.34
CA ALA A 214 5.28 25.39 2.33
C ALA A 214 5.07 23.87 2.28
N SER A 215 5.77 23.20 1.39
CA SER A 215 5.68 21.75 1.25
C SER A 215 7.07 21.15 1.08
N PHE A 216 7.17 19.86 1.37
CA PHE A 216 8.31 19.07 0.94
C PHE A 216 8.24 18.83 -0.57
N GLU A 217 9.39 18.91 -1.25
CA GLU A 217 9.52 18.54 -2.66
C GLU A 217 9.34 17.03 -2.83
N SER A 218 9.89 16.25 -1.91
CA SER A 218 9.74 14.80 -1.86
C SER A 218 9.71 14.28 -0.42
N VAL A 219 8.98 13.19 -0.21
CA VAL A 219 8.92 12.41 1.01
C VAL A 219 9.14 10.95 0.63
N ASP A 220 10.24 10.36 1.09
CA ASP A 220 10.56 8.94 0.88
C ASP A 220 10.42 8.17 2.19
N VAL A 221 9.59 7.13 2.19
CA VAL A 221 9.30 6.31 3.37
C VAL A 221 9.82 4.89 3.18
N ILE A 222 10.75 4.46 4.04
CA ILE A 222 11.29 3.10 4.02
C ILE A 222 10.90 2.42 5.32
N THR A 223 10.26 1.25 5.24
CA THR A 223 9.83 0.46 6.41
C THR A 223 10.51 -0.91 6.42
N ALA A 224 11.02 -1.33 7.57
CA ALA A 224 11.67 -2.64 7.77
C ALA A 224 10.98 -3.44 8.88
N GLY A 225 11.22 -4.75 8.93
CA GLY A 225 10.61 -5.68 9.90
C GLY A 225 9.36 -6.40 9.36
N ALA A 226 9.01 -6.22 8.09
CA ALA A 226 7.89 -6.90 7.45
C ALA A 226 8.12 -8.39 7.23
N GLU A 227 9.36 -8.86 7.30
CA GLU A 227 9.77 -10.25 7.16
C GLU A 227 9.37 -11.15 8.36
N ASP A 228 9.13 -10.55 9.53
CA ASP A 228 8.67 -11.22 10.74
C ASP A 228 7.66 -10.34 11.50
N PRO A 229 6.41 -10.24 11.01
CA PRO A 229 5.41 -9.41 11.66
C PRO A 229 5.01 -9.92 13.05
N ALA A 230 5.29 -11.19 13.37
CA ALA A 230 5.01 -11.75 14.69
C ALA A 230 5.90 -11.14 15.78
N ALA A 231 7.10 -10.66 15.43
CA ALA A 231 7.95 -9.87 16.32
C ALA A 231 7.32 -8.53 16.72
N GLY A 232 6.37 -8.02 15.93
CA GLY A 232 5.68 -6.75 16.18
C GLY A 232 6.63 -5.55 16.29
N SER A 233 7.75 -5.61 15.58
CA SER A 233 8.89 -4.70 15.69
C SER A 233 9.26 -4.14 14.33
N PHE A 234 8.62 -3.04 13.96
CA PHE A 234 8.84 -2.34 12.69
C PHE A 234 9.62 -1.06 12.93
N THR A 235 10.55 -0.77 12.04
CA THR A 235 11.25 0.52 12.00
C THR A 235 10.88 1.24 10.71
N ARG A 236 10.76 2.57 10.75
CA ARG A 236 10.46 3.38 9.58
C ARG A 236 11.39 4.57 9.53
N THR A 237 11.90 4.86 8.34
CA THR A 237 12.67 6.07 8.06
C THR A 237 11.88 6.92 7.08
N ILE A 238 11.65 8.18 7.43
CA ILE A 238 11.04 9.18 6.56
C ILE A 238 12.13 10.18 6.18
N THR A 239 12.38 10.31 4.88
CA THR A 239 13.32 11.28 4.33
C THR A 239 12.55 12.38 3.65
N TYR A 240 12.84 13.62 4.01
CA TYR A 240 12.20 14.82 3.48
C TYR A 240 13.18 15.58 2.62
N GLU A 241 12.75 16.03 1.44
CA GLU A 241 13.44 17.06 0.68
C GLU A 241 12.71 18.39 0.87
N LEU A 242 13.33 19.30 1.61
CA LEU A 242 12.83 20.63 1.91
C LEU A 242 13.82 21.68 1.35
N PRO A 243 13.38 22.62 0.51
CA PRO A 243 14.25 23.70 0.05
C PRO A 243 14.82 24.49 1.22
N ARG A 244 16.12 24.77 1.17
CA ARG A 244 16.81 25.45 2.27
C ARG A 244 16.22 26.81 2.59
N GLU A 245 15.78 27.55 1.57
CA GLU A 245 15.14 28.86 1.75
C GLU A 245 13.83 28.73 2.54
N THR A 246 12.96 27.81 2.15
CA THR A 246 11.70 27.48 2.86
C THR A 246 11.94 27.13 4.32
N TYR A 247 12.94 26.29 4.61
CA TYR A 247 13.31 25.97 5.99
C TYR A 247 13.77 27.20 6.77
N LEU A 248 14.60 28.07 6.17
CA LEU A 248 15.15 29.24 6.86
C LEU A 248 14.09 30.32 7.11
N ASP A 249 13.07 30.43 6.26
CA ASP A 249 11.98 31.39 6.41
C ASP A 249 11.08 31.09 7.62
N ALA A 250 10.96 29.81 8.01
CA ALA A 250 10.14 29.34 9.15
C ALA A 250 10.92 28.36 10.05
N LYS A 251 12.18 28.68 10.34
CA LYS A 251 13.12 27.76 10.99
C LYS A 251 12.64 27.26 12.35
N ASP A 252 12.15 28.16 13.19
CA ASP A 252 11.77 27.81 14.56
C ASP A 252 10.50 26.93 14.55
N GLU A 253 9.60 27.15 13.60
CA GLU A 253 8.39 26.36 13.37
C GLU A 253 8.72 24.96 12.83
N PHE A 254 9.62 24.85 11.85
CA PHE A 254 10.08 23.54 11.37
C PHE A 254 10.87 22.78 12.43
N ASP A 255 11.74 23.45 13.20
CA ASP A 255 12.48 22.81 14.29
C ASP A 255 11.52 22.31 15.39
N ALA A 256 10.49 23.09 15.73
CA ALA A 256 9.46 22.68 16.68
C ALA A 256 8.64 21.49 16.13
N PHE A 257 8.22 21.57 14.87
CA PHE A 257 7.51 20.49 14.18
C PHE A 257 8.31 19.19 14.20
N PHE A 258 9.57 19.19 13.75
CA PHE A 258 10.37 17.97 13.73
C PHE A 258 10.66 17.45 15.15
N ALA A 259 10.83 18.33 16.14
CA ALA A 259 11.00 17.92 17.53
C ALA A 259 9.76 17.24 18.11
N GLU A 260 8.55 17.73 17.79
CA GLU A 260 7.28 17.14 18.20
C GLU A 260 6.95 15.86 17.43
N ALA A 261 7.23 15.84 16.13
CA ALA A 261 7.05 14.70 15.24
C ALA A 261 8.01 13.54 15.56
N THR A 262 9.16 13.80 16.19
CA THR A 262 10.13 12.76 16.52
C THR A 262 9.62 11.91 17.69
N PRO A 263 9.28 10.63 17.48
CA PRO A 263 8.82 9.77 18.57
C PRO A 263 9.92 9.54 19.61
N GLU A 264 9.52 9.20 20.85
CA GLU A 264 10.48 8.88 21.90
C GLU A 264 11.40 7.72 21.49
N GLY A 265 12.71 7.95 21.47
CA GLY A 265 13.70 6.97 21.02
C GLY A 265 13.99 7.01 19.51
N GLY A 266 13.29 7.85 18.75
CA GLY A 266 13.60 8.17 17.36
C GLY A 266 14.78 9.12 17.22
N GLU A 267 15.29 9.22 16.00
CA GLU A 267 16.44 10.06 15.65
C GLU A 267 16.07 10.98 14.49
N LEU A 268 16.27 12.28 14.69
CA LEU A 268 16.18 13.29 13.64
C LEU A 268 17.59 13.67 13.19
N THR A 269 17.90 13.45 11.92
CA THR A 269 19.08 13.96 11.25
C THR A 269 18.68 15.17 10.39
N PRO A 270 19.05 16.40 10.77
CA PRO A 270 18.73 17.58 9.99
C PRO A 270 19.60 17.68 8.73
N ALA A 271 19.15 18.49 7.77
CA ALA A 271 20.00 18.82 6.63
C ALA A 271 21.30 19.51 7.05
N GLY A 272 22.41 19.15 6.39
CA GLY A 272 23.68 19.83 6.56
C GLY A 272 23.65 21.31 6.14
N GLU A 273 24.75 22.03 6.32
CA GLU A 273 24.83 23.48 6.05
C GLU A 273 24.47 23.92 4.61
N ALA A 274 24.51 23.00 3.65
CA ALA A 274 24.09 23.23 2.26
C ALA A 274 23.06 22.21 1.77
N GLY A 275 22.56 21.35 2.66
CA GLY A 275 21.62 20.29 2.31
C GLY A 275 20.17 20.77 2.27
N THR A 276 19.34 19.96 1.62
CA THR A 276 17.87 20.05 1.57
C THR A 276 17.20 18.81 2.17
N THR A 277 17.98 17.88 2.74
CA THR A 277 17.46 16.57 3.15
C THR A 277 17.42 16.42 4.66
N TRP A 278 16.25 16.16 5.21
CA TRP A 278 16.05 15.77 6.62
C TRP A 278 15.68 14.29 6.67
N VAL A 279 16.14 13.58 7.69
CA VAL A 279 15.83 12.17 7.88
C VAL A 279 15.31 11.98 9.29
N LEU A 280 14.10 11.44 9.41
CA LEU A 280 13.49 11.04 10.66
C LEU A 280 13.42 9.51 10.72
N ALA A 281 14.17 8.91 11.63
CA ALA A 281 14.16 7.48 11.90
C ALA A 281 13.33 7.20 13.15
N PHE A 282 12.31 6.35 13.01
CA PHE A 282 11.51 5.87 14.13
C PHE A 282 12.25 4.77 14.88
N PRO A 283 12.02 4.65 16.20
CA PRO A 283 12.43 3.45 16.93
C PRO A 283 11.61 2.24 16.45
N ALA A 284 12.03 1.04 16.87
CA ALA A 284 11.22 -0.14 16.69
C ALA A 284 9.88 -0.02 17.45
N GLY A 285 8.76 -0.25 16.75
CA GLY A 285 7.42 -0.18 17.31
C GLY A 285 6.43 -1.12 16.64
N THR A 286 5.21 -1.20 17.16
CA THR A 286 4.12 -1.95 16.52
C THR A 286 3.63 -1.26 15.25
N ALA A 287 2.90 -1.98 14.39
CA ALA A 287 2.37 -1.41 13.16
C ALA A 287 1.46 -0.18 13.41
N GLU A 288 0.63 -0.25 14.47
CA GLU A 288 -0.24 0.87 14.91
C GLU A 288 0.58 2.08 15.37
N GLN A 289 1.67 1.86 16.10
CA GLN A 289 2.57 2.94 16.53
C GLN A 289 3.25 3.59 15.33
N VAL A 290 3.74 2.80 14.37
CA VAL A 290 4.36 3.32 13.15
C VAL A 290 3.38 4.19 12.36
N GLY A 291 2.11 3.75 12.21
CA GLY A 291 1.08 4.57 11.58
C GLY A 291 0.86 5.91 12.30
N THR A 292 0.72 5.87 13.63
CA THR A 292 0.55 7.07 14.47
C THR A 292 1.75 8.02 14.36
N TRP A 293 2.97 7.49 14.34
CA TRP A 293 4.18 8.30 14.18
C TRP A 293 4.31 8.87 12.77
N THR A 294 3.88 8.14 11.74
CA THR A 294 3.82 8.66 10.36
C THR A 294 2.86 9.84 10.26
N ASP A 295 1.69 9.76 10.89
CA ASP A 295 0.73 10.87 10.96
C ASP A 295 1.34 12.11 11.63
N ALA A 296 1.97 11.94 12.79
CA ALA A 296 2.67 13.04 13.47
C ALA A 296 3.80 13.63 12.60
N ALA A 297 4.54 12.77 11.90
CA ALA A 297 5.65 13.12 11.04
C ALA A 297 5.27 13.79 9.71
N LEU A 298 3.98 13.80 9.36
CA LEU A 298 3.44 14.44 8.16
C LEU A 298 2.34 15.47 8.48
N ALA A 299 2.08 15.73 9.76
CA ALA A 299 0.99 16.59 10.24
C ALA A 299 -0.40 16.15 9.72
N THR A 300 -0.66 14.84 9.71
CA THR A 300 -1.91 14.21 9.25
C THR A 300 -2.49 13.27 10.33
N SER A 301 -3.55 12.51 10.02
CA SER A 301 -4.24 11.65 11.00
C SER A 301 -4.94 10.41 10.43
N GLU A 302 -4.67 10.05 9.17
CA GLU A 302 -5.40 9.01 8.44
C GLU A 302 -4.48 7.93 7.85
N SER A 303 -3.21 7.90 8.24
CA SER A 303 -2.27 6.88 7.77
C SER A 303 -2.56 5.53 8.43
N THR A 304 -2.45 4.45 7.66
CA THR A 304 -2.65 3.08 8.12
C THR A 304 -1.47 2.22 7.70
N PHE A 305 -0.89 1.49 8.65
CA PHE A 305 0.13 0.49 8.38
C PHE A 305 -0.25 -0.84 9.05
N THR A 306 -0.33 -1.90 8.26
CA THR A 306 -0.59 -3.27 8.75
C THR A 306 0.22 -4.28 7.95
N VAL A 307 0.71 -5.30 8.64
CA VAL A 307 1.45 -6.41 8.02
C VAL A 307 0.88 -7.73 8.54
N GLU A 308 0.53 -8.62 7.62
CA GLU A 308 0.03 -9.96 7.93
C GLU A 308 0.71 -11.00 7.05
N THR A 309 1.19 -12.09 7.64
CA THR A 309 1.73 -13.23 6.88
C THR A 309 0.73 -14.36 6.82
N ALA A 310 0.64 -15.03 5.67
CA ALA A 310 -0.06 -16.30 5.55
C ALA A 310 0.70 -17.27 4.64
N PRO A 311 0.57 -18.59 4.84
CA PRO A 311 1.05 -19.58 3.89
C PRO A 311 0.45 -19.31 2.50
N ASN A 312 1.28 -19.45 1.46
CA ASN A 312 0.79 -19.34 0.10
C ASN A 312 -0.11 -20.54 -0.22
N ALA A 313 -1.23 -20.29 -0.89
CA ALA A 313 -2.24 -21.32 -1.14
C ALA A 313 -1.86 -22.31 -2.25
N GLU A 314 -0.94 -21.92 -3.13
CA GLU A 314 -0.50 -22.71 -4.29
C GLU A 314 0.83 -23.41 -4.02
N ASP A 315 1.69 -22.82 -3.18
CA ASP A 315 3.02 -23.33 -2.87
C ASP A 315 3.27 -23.42 -1.34
N PRO A 316 3.38 -24.64 -0.77
CA PRO A 316 3.62 -24.80 0.66
C PRO A 316 5.01 -24.32 1.11
N PHE A 317 5.94 -24.10 0.18
CA PHE A 317 7.26 -23.54 0.44
C PHE A 317 7.29 -22.01 0.27
N SER A 318 6.14 -21.35 0.22
CA SER A 318 6.07 -19.90 0.10
C SER A 318 5.16 -19.28 1.15
N VAL A 319 5.52 -18.07 1.58
CA VAL A 319 4.72 -17.24 2.48
C VAL A 319 4.43 -15.91 1.83
N ASP A 320 3.15 -15.55 1.82
CA ASP A 320 2.68 -14.25 1.38
C ASP A 320 2.64 -13.31 2.57
N THR A 321 3.39 -12.21 2.47
CA THR A 321 3.31 -11.07 3.38
C THR A 321 2.40 -10.02 2.75
N ARG A 322 1.24 -9.79 3.35
CA ARG A 322 0.29 -8.76 2.96
C ARG A 322 0.60 -7.49 3.71
N VAL A 323 0.91 -6.43 2.98
CA VAL A 323 1.24 -5.12 3.52
C VAL A 323 0.22 -4.11 3.04
N VAL A 324 -0.45 -3.45 3.98
CA VAL A 324 -1.21 -2.23 3.72
C VAL A 324 -0.40 -1.09 4.30
N ASP A 325 -0.03 -0.13 3.46
CA ASP A 325 0.71 1.06 3.87
C ASP A 325 0.11 2.25 3.13
N SER A 326 -0.93 2.81 3.73
CA SER A 326 -1.64 3.99 3.23
C SER A 326 -1.14 5.20 4.01
N ILE A 327 -0.45 6.12 3.37
CA ILE A 327 0.15 7.29 4.02
C ILE A 327 -0.56 8.55 3.53
N GLU A 328 -1.11 9.33 4.47
CA GLU A 328 -1.73 10.62 4.17
C GLU A 328 -0.65 11.72 4.20
N CYS A 329 -0.41 12.38 3.07
CA CYS A 329 0.64 13.38 2.91
C CYS A 329 0.13 14.74 2.41
N SER A 330 -1.17 14.99 2.30
CA SER A 330 -1.70 16.24 1.71
C SER A 330 -1.15 17.51 2.36
N VAL A 331 -0.95 17.51 3.68
CA VAL A 331 -0.38 18.66 4.41
C VAL A 331 1.11 18.83 4.10
N ALA A 332 1.90 17.77 4.27
CA ALA A 332 3.35 17.82 4.14
C ALA A 332 3.86 17.88 2.68
N CYS A 333 3.24 17.11 1.78
CA CYS A 333 3.57 17.07 0.35
C CYS A 333 2.93 18.24 -0.43
N GLY A 334 1.84 18.83 0.06
CA GLY A 334 1.13 19.91 -0.64
C GLY A 334 0.69 19.52 -2.05
N GLN A 335 0.54 20.50 -2.94
CA GLN A 335 0.09 20.28 -4.31
C GLN A 335 1.14 19.59 -5.21
N TYR A 336 2.43 19.81 -4.95
CA TYR A 336 3.51 19.46 -5.89
C TYR A 336 4.52 18.44 -5.36
N GLY A 337 4.49 18.14 -4.05
CA GLY A 337 5.39 17.17 -3.45
C GLY A 337 5.04 15.74 -3.85
N THR A 338 6.05 14.89 -3.89
CA THR A 338 5.88 13.46 -4.19
C THR A 338 6.07 12.61 -2.95
N LEU A 339 5.21 11.62 -2.76
CA LEU A 339 5.39 10.56 -1.77
C LEU A 339 5.91 9.30 -2.48
N SER A 340 6.97 8.70 -1.95
CA SER A 340 7.42 7.36 -2.31
C SER A 340 7.48 6.49 -1.06
N GLN A 341 7.24 5.20 -1.23
CA GLN A 341 7.25 4.25 -0.13
C GLN A 341 7.85 2.91 -0.56
N SER A 342 8.61 2.28 0.32
CA SER A 342 9.22 0.98 0.09
C SER A 342 9.34 0.17 1.37
N LEU A 343 9.43 -1.16 1.19
CA LEU A 343 9.82 -2.10 2.23
C LEU A 343 11.27 -2.49 2.07
N GLU A 344 12.02 -2.43 3.16
CA GLU A 344 13.33 -3.08 3.26
C GLU A 344 13.14 -4.48 3.82
N VAL A 345 13.56 -5.48 3.05
CA VAL A 345 13.43 -6.91 3.38
C VAL A 345 14.76 -7.64 3.14
N PRO A 346 15.02 -8.79 3.77
CA PRO A 346 16.16 -9.63 3.41
C PRO A 346 16.12 -10.09 1.94
N ALA A 347 17.26 -10.52 1.40
CA ALA A 347 17.29 -11.14 0.07
C ALA A 347 16.38 -12.39 0.00
N GLY A 348 15.72 -12.59 -1.16
CA GLY A 348 14.86 -13.75 -1.41
C GLY A 348 13.34 -13.47 -1.32
N PHE A 349 12.96 -12.23 -1.05
CA PHE A 349 11.58 -11.75 -1.23
C PHE A 349 11.36 -11.33 -2.68
N GLN A 350 10.17 -11.59 -3.21
CA GLN A 350 9.76 -11.18 -4.54
C GLN A 350 8.55 -10.23 -4.46
N GLY A 351 8.56 -9.20 -5.30
CA GLY A 351 7.49 -8.21 -5.45
C GLY A 351 7.61 -7.47 -6.79
N ASP A 352 6.56 -6.74 -7.18
CA ASP A 352 6.41 -6.17 -8.53
C ASP A 352 7.47 -5.10 -8.91
N ALA A 353 8.24 -4.61 -7.94
CA ALA A 353 9.34 -3.67 -8.16
C ALA A 353 10.46 -3.82 -7.11
N ALA A 354 11.24 -4.91 -7.20
CA ALA A 354 12.45 -5.08 -6.39
C ALA A 354 13.65 -4.37 -7.05
N ALA A 355 14.30 -3.46 -6.31
CA ALA A 355 15.61 -2.92 -6.66
C ALA A 355 16.68 -3.52 -5.75
N ALA A 356 17.76 -4.05 -6.34
CA ALA A 356 18.86 -4.64 -5.58
C ALA A 356 19.59 -3.55 -4.78
N ALA A 357 19.59 -3.66 -3.44
CA ALA A 357 20.36 -2.79 -2.56
C ALA A 357 21.63 -3.49 -2.06
N ALA A 358 22.65 -2.70 -1.73
CA ALA A 358 23.94 -3.19 -1.23
C ALA A 358 23.85 -3.48 0.27
N GLY A 359 24.02 -4.75 0.69
CA GLY A 359 24.05 -5.11 2.11
C GLY A 359 23.39 -6.44 2.49
N GLY A 360 22.77 -7.14 1.54
CA GLY A 360 22.02 -8.38 1.83
C GLY A 360 20.53 -8.16 2.13
N THR A 361 20.08 -6.91 2.09
CA THR A 361 18.68 -6.49 2.06
C THR A 361 18.31 -5.95 0.67
N GLU A 362 17.03 -6.01 0.32
CA GLU A 362 16.42 -5.54 -0.91
C GLU A 362 15.31 -4.54 -0.58
N GLN A 363 15.09 -3.55 -1.46
CA GLN A 363 13.98 -2.62 -1.33
C GLN A 363 12.91 -2.93 -2.36
N ILE A 364 11.68 -3.12 -1.88
CA ILE A 364 10.50 -3.39 -2.69
C ILE A 364 9.64 -2.14 -2.64
N SER A 365 9.46 -1.48 -3.79
CA SER A 365 8.59 -0.30 -3.87
C SER A 365 7.15 -0.70 -3.60
N LEU A 366 6.44 0.14 -2.84
CA LEU A 366 5.01 0.00 -2.59
C LEU A 366 4.24 1.05 -3.40
N GLU A 367 3.09 0.67 -3.94
CA GLU A 367 2.17 1.62 -4.60
C GLU A 367 1.44 2.55 -3.61
N GLY A 368 1.43 2.18 -2.33
CA GLY A 368 0.58 2.78 -1.30
C GLY A 368 -0.91 2.51 -1.41
N GLY A 369 -1.64 3.02 -0.42
CA GLY A 369 -3.10 2.99 -0.37
C GLY A 369 -3.70 1.86 0.47
N PRO A 370 -5.04 1.74 0.49
CA PRO A 370 -5.75 0.86 1.41
C PRO A 370 -5.77 -0.61 0.97
N GLU A 371 -5.39 -0.90 -0.27
CA GLU A 371 -5.37 -2.26 -0.81
C GLU A 371 -4.07 -2.98 -0.40
N PRO A 372 -4.16 -4.25 0.05
CA PRO A 372 -2.99 -4.99 0.47
C PRO A 372 -2.10 -5.35 -0.73
N GLN A 373 -0.82 -5.02 -0.62
CA GLN A 373 0.22 -5.44 -1.54
C GLN A 373 0.86 -6.73 -1.03
N ILE A 374 1.11 -7.67 -1.94
CA ILE A 374 1.63 -9.00 -1.58
C ILE A 374 3.11 -9.05 -1.92
N VAL A 375 3.92 -9.34 -0.91
CA VAL A 375 5.33 -9.68 -1.06
C VAL A 375 5.51 -11.14 -0.66
N THR A 376 6.05 -11.96 -1.56
CA THR A 376 6.18 -13.40 -1.34
C THR A 376 7.63 -13.75 -1.04
N ARG A 377 7.85 -14.51 0.04
CA ARG A 377 9.13 -15.15 0.32
C ARG A 377 9.03 -16.63 0.01
N SER A 378 9.96 -17.12 -0.80
CA SER A 378 10.09 -18.56 -1.09
C SER A 378 11.18 -19.19 -0.25
N TYR A 379 10.91 -20.38 0.23
CA TYR A 379 11.79 -21.24 1.00
C TYR A 379 12.17 -22.46 0.15
N GLY A 380 13.21 -23.16 0.57
CA GLY A 380 13.67 -24.36 -0.12
C GLY A 380 14.82 -25.03 0.60
N PHE A 381 15.24 -26.17 0.06
CA PHE A 381 16.36 -26.93 0.58
C PHE A 381 17.68 -26.21 0.28
N THR A 382 18.46 -25.96 1.32
CA THR A 382 19.74 -25.25 1.29
C THR A 382 20.93 -26.15 0.96
N ALA A 383 20.72 -27.47 0.92
CA ALA A 383 21.66 -28.44 0.36
C ALA A 383 20.93 -29.74 0.02
N VAL A 384 21.55 -30.53 -0.86
CA VAL A 384 21.12 -31.90 -1.14
C VAL A 384 22.32 -32.84 -1.28
N ASP A 385 22.28 -33.96 -0.58
CA ASP A 385 23.28 -35.02 -0.69
C ASP A 385 22.64 -36.27 -1.29
N TYR A 386 23.27 -36.81 -2.33
CA TYR A 386 22.87 -38.02 -3.01
C TYR A 386 23.89 -39.11 -2.78
N GLU A 387 23.47 -40.27 -2.31
CA GLU A 387 24.30 -41.46 -2.19
C GLU A 387 23.74 -42.57 -3.08
N LEU A 388 24.49 -42.95 -4.11
CA LEU A 388 24.15 -44.05 -5.00
C LEU A 388 25.12 -45.20 -4.79
N THR A 389 24.60 -46.38 -4.46
CA THR A 389 25.37 -47.63 -4.50
C THR A 389 24.81 -48.51 -5.62
N VAL A 390 25.68 -48.90 -6.57
CA VAL A 390 25.29 -49.73 -7.71
C VAL A 390 25.89 -51.13 -7.60
N ASP A 391 25.07 -52.16 -7.78
CA ASP A 391 25.53 -53.55 -7.82
C ASP A 391 25.94 -54.01 -9.24
N ARG A 392 26.20 -55.31 -9.41
CA ARG A 392 26.66 -55.87 -10.69
C ARG A 392 25.55 -56.07 -11.73
N ASP A 393 24.31 -56.10 -11.28
CA ASP A 393 23.11 -56.29 -12.09
C ASP A 393 22.44 -54.93 -12.42
N GLY A 394 23.03 -53.83 -11.94
CA GLY A 394 22.57 -52.46 -12.13
C GLY A 394 21.50 -52.02 -11.15
N GLY A 395 21.14 -52.86 -10.18
CA GLY A 395 20.36 -52.49 -9.01
C GLY A 395 21.22 -51.80 -7.95
N GLY A 396 20.69 -51.72 -6.73
CA GLY A 396 21.38 -51.19 -5.56
C GLY A 396 20.50 -50.23 -4.77
N THR A 397 21.15 -49.30 -4.06
CA THR A 397 20.49 -48.34 -3.18
C THR A 397 20.74 -46.91 -3.64
N PHE A 398 19.75 -46.06 -3.46
CA PHE A 398 19.85 -44.62 -3.64
C PHE A 398 19.28 -43.92 -2.42
N GLU A 399 20.02 -42.97 -1.89
CA GLU A 399 19.60 -42.11 -0.79
C GLU A 399 19.68 -40.65 -1.25
N MET A 400 18.65 -39.87 -0.95
CA MET A 400 18.59 -38.43 -1.15
C MET A 400 18.29 -37.78 0.19
N ALA A 401 19.22 -36.97 0.69
CA ALA A 401 19.12 -36.22 1.93
C ALA A 401 18.99 -34.72 1.61
N LEU A 402 17.82 -34.15 1.93
CA LEU A 402 17.48 -32.76 1.66
C LEU A 402 17.58 -31.94 2.96
N SER A 403 18.41 -30.91 2.95
CA SER A 403 18.67 -30.07 4.13
C SER A 403 17.86 -28.77 4.09
N ILE A 404 17.20 -28.42 5.19
CA ILE A 404 16.52 -27.13 5.37
C ILE A 404 16.88 -26.54 6.74
N PRO A 405 17.11 -25.22 6.87
CA PRO A 405 17.35 -24.60 8.17
C PRO A 405 16.15 -24.79 9.12
N LEU A 406 16.40 -25.06 10.40
CA LEU A 406 15.33 -25.24 11.39
C LEU A 406 14.42 -24.00 11.52
N ALA A 407 14.98 -22.80 11.35
CA ALA A 407 14.21 -21.56 11.35
C ALA A 407 13.17 -21.49 10.22
N ASP A 408 13.47 -22.10 9.06
CA ASP A 408 12.55 -22.13 7.93
C ASP A 408 11.47 -23.22 8.10
N GLU A 409 11.74 -24.28 8.87
CA GLU A 409 10.77 -25.35 9.18
C GLU A 409 9.65 -24.87 10.13
N GLU A 410 9.88 -23.81 10.91
CA GLU A 410 8.79 -23.14 11.67
C GLU A 410 7.71 -22.57 10.73
N VAL A 411 8.11 -22.26 9.50
CA VAL A 411 7.26 -21.68 8.47
C VAL A 411 6.76 -22.76 7.51
N VAL A 412 7.68 -23.48 6.86
CA VAL A 412 7.39 -24.62 6.00
C VAL A 412 7.35 -25.87 6.87
N THR A 413 6.19 -26.10 7.47
CA THR A 413 6.01 -27.14 8.50
C THR A 413 6.48 -28.53 8.05
N GLN A 414 6.94 -29.34 9.01
CA GLN A 414 7.33 -30.74 8.78
C GLN A 414 6.27 -31.54 7.99
N ASP A 415 4.98 -31.34 8.31
CA ASP A 415 3.89 -32.05 7.64
C ASP A 415 3.78 -31.65 6.16
N ALA A 416 4.02 -30.38 5.84
CA ALA A 416 4.01 -29.88 4.46
C ALA A 416 5.21 -30.43 3.67
N ILE A 417 6.41 -30.43 4.26
CA ILE A 417 7.61 -31.02 3.65
C ILE A 417 7.43 -32.52 3.44
N GLY A 418 6.93 -33.23 4.45
CA GLY A 418 6.64 -34.66 4.36
C GLY A 418 5.62 -34.97 3.26
N ALA A 419 4.53 -34.21 3.18
CA ALA A 419 3.53 -34.36 2.12
C ALA A 419 4.10 -34.09 0.73
N PHE A 420 4.90 -33.02 0.57
CA PHE A 420 5.60 -32.67 -0.67
C PHE A 420 6.55 -33.79 -1.12
N LEU A 421 7.27 -34.38 -0.17
CA LEU A 421 8.18 -35.49 -0.41
C LEU A 421 7.49 -36.86 -0.56
N GLY A 422 6.15 -36.94 -0.52
CA GLY A 422 5.42 -38.20 -0.70
C GLY A 422 5.24 -39.06 0.56
N GLY A 423 5.55 -38.53 1.74
CA GLY A 423 5.17 -39.06 3.06
C GLY A 423 6.07 -40.14 3.66
N ASP A 424 7.12 -40.54 2.95
CA ASP A 424 8.06 -41.61 3.36
C ASP A 424 9.45 -41.11 3.77
N ALA A 425 9.65 -39.79 3.83
CA ALA A 425 10.92 -39.20 4.23
C ALA A 425 11.18 -39.39 5.73
N GLU A 426 12.37 -39.87 6.08
CA GLU A 426 12.87 -39.89 7.45
C GLU A 426 13.46 -38.52 7.79
N ARG A 427 13.00 -37.91 8.90
CA ARG A 427 13.55 -36.64 9.38
C ARG A 427 14.58 -36.89 10.46
N THR A 428 15.77 -36.33 10.30
CA THR A 428 16.78 -36.16 11.35
C THR A 428 17.06 -34.67 11.57
N GLU A 429 17.72 -34.36 12.68
CA GLU A 429 18.10 -33.00 13.04
C GLU A 429 19.59 -32.95 13.30
N GLU A 430 20.26 -31.97 12.71
CA GLU A 430 21.70 -31.75 12.78
C GLU A 430 21.96 -30.28 13.10
N GLU A 431 22.36 -29.99 14.35
CA GLU A 431 22.59 -28.63 14.86
C GLU A 431 21.42 -27.67 14.55
N ASP A 432 21.54 -26.84 13.52
CA ASP A 432 20.55 -25.83 13.11
C ASP A 432 19.80 -26.22 11.81
N THR A 433 19.88 -27.48 11.39
CA THR A 433 19.33 -27.99 10.12
C THR A 433 18.47 -29.24 10.33
N ALA A 434 17.32 -29.29 9.68
CA ALA A 434 16.55 -30.51 9.51
C ALA A 434 16.93 -31.19 8.20
N VAL A 435 17.16 -32.52 8.26
CA VAL A 435 17.53 -33.33 7.11
C VAL A 435 16.40 -34.33 6.84
N TYR A 436 15.88 -34.31 5.61
CA TYR A 436 14.85 -35.22 5.13
C TYR A 436 15.45 -36.22 4.17
N THR A 437 15.53 -37.47 4.61
CA THR A 437 16.15 -38.57 3.87
C THR A 437 15.11 -39.44 3.22
N ARG A 438 15.26 -39.68 1.92
CA ARG A 438 14.46 -40.65 1.16
C ARG A 438 15.36 -41.71 0.55
N THR A 439 14.93 -42.96 0.63
CA THR A 439 15.71 -44.10 0.14
C THR A 439 14.94 -44.92 -0.87
N ALA A 440 15.63 -45.38 -1.92
CA ALA A 440 15.16 -46.40 -2.85
C ALA A 440 16.14 -47.58 -2.83
N GLU A 441 15.61 -48.79 -2.92
CA GLU A 441 16.37 -50.03 -3.08
C GLU A 441 15.72 -50.88 -4.17
N ALA A 442 16.53 -51.49 -5.02
CA ALA A 442 16.08 -52.33 -6.12
C ALA A 442 17.12 -53.40 -6.48
N GLU A 443 16.68 -54.55 -7.01
CA GLU A 443 17.58 -55.66 -7.35
C GLU A 443 18.09 -55.58 -8.81
N SER A 444 17.54 -54.69 -9.63
CA SER A 444 17.89 -54.55 -11.04
C SER A 444 17.84 -53.10 -11.53
N ALA A 445 18.50 -52.83 -12.65
CA ALA A 445 18.50 -51.51 -13.30
C ALA A 445 17.10 -50.96 -13.62
N GLU A 446 16.19 -51.82 -14.10
CA GLU A 446 14.82 -51.41 -14.47
C GLU A 446 14.00 -51.03 -13.22
N GLU A 447 14.12 -51.83 -12.16
CA GLU A 447 13.45 -51.55 -10.88
C GLU A 447 14.02 -50.29 -10.22
N LEU A 448 15.35 -50.10 -10.25
CA LEU A 448 16.00 -48.92 -9.70
C LEU A 448 15.56 -47.66 -10.43
N SER A 449 15.52 -47.67 -11.76
CA SER A 449 15.02 -46.56 -12.56
C SER A 449 13.57 -46.18 -12.19
N GLY A 450 12.70 -47.16 -11.98
CA GLY A 450 11.32 -46.92 -11.54
C GLY A 450 11.22 -46.39 -10.11
N ALA A 451 12.12 -46.82 -9.21
CA ALA A 451 12.17 -46.33 -7.83
C ALA A 451 12.69 -44.88 -7.76
N LEU A 452 13.74 -44.57 -8.53
CA LEU A 452 14.32 -43.22 -8.65
C LEU A 452 13.28 -42.20 -9.16
N GLN A 453 12.45 -42.56 -10.13
CA GLN A 453 11.35 -41.70 -10.60
C GLN A 453 10.36 -41.33 -9.49
N LYS A 454 10.04 -42.28 -8.60
CA LYS A 454 9.16 -42.01 -7.44
C LYS A 454 9.80 -41.08 -6.41
N LEU A 455 11.13 -41.00 -6.42
CA LEU A 455 11.90 -40.06 -5.62
C LEU A 455 12.08 -38.69 -6.28
N GLY A 456 11.49 -38.47 -7.47
CA GLY A 456 11.62 -37.21 -8.21
C GLY A 456 12.92 -37.10 -9.02
N GLN A 457 13.60 -38.21 -9.29
CA GLN A 457 14.78 -38.23 -10.15
C GLN A 457 14.40 -38.44 -11.62
N GLU A 458 15.04 -37.69 -12.51
CA GLU A 458 14.82 -37.72 -13.96
C GLU A 458 16.14 -37.96 -14.71
N GLY A 459 16.06 -38.56 -15.89
CA GLY A 459 17.18 -38.64 -16.84
C GLY A 459 17.13 -37.48 -17.85
N LEU A 460 18.13 -37.39 -18.73
CA LEU A 460 18.22 -36.31 -19.73
C LEU A 460 17.08 -36.29 -20.75
N GLU A 461 16.68 -37.47 -21.23
CA GLU A 461 15.66 -37.65 -22.26
C GLU A 461 14.71 -38.78 -21.86
N GLY A 462 14.25 -38.77 -20.60
CA GLY A 462 13.30 -39.75 -20.08
C GLY A 462 13.65 -40.23 -18.67
N PRO A 463 13.40 -41.51 -18.35
CA PRO A 463 13.61 -42.02 -17.00
C PRO A 463 15.11 -42.01 -16.62
N PRO A 464 15.45 -41.91 -15.33
CA PRO A 464 16.81 -42.00 -14.84
C PRO A 464 17.43 -43.35 -15.22
N GLN A 465 18.69 -43.35 -15.62
CA GLN A 465 19.38 -44.54 -16.14
C GLN A 465 20.58 -44.91 -15.27
N VAL A 466 20.62 -46.17 -14.85
CA VAL A 466 21.78 -46.81 -14.24
C VAL A 466 22.03 -48.09 -15.01
N GLU A 467 23.13 -48.15 -15.76
CA GLU A 467 23.47 -49.31 -16.58
C GLU A 467 24.84 -49.86 -16.21
N VAL A 468 24.93 -51.17 -16.03
CA VAL A 468 26.17 -51.88 -15.74
C VAL A 468 26.42 -52.92 -16.82
N THR A 469 27.51 -52.75 -17.58
CA THR A 469 27.89 -53.66 -18.67
C THR A 469 29.26 -54.26 -18.43
N GLU A 470 29.40 -55.59 -18.51
CA GLU A 470 30.71 -56.25 -18.45
C GLU A 470 31.51 -55.97 -19.74
N SER A 471 32.63 -55.25 -19.61
CA SER A 471 33.47 -54.81 -20.74
C SER A 471 34.75 -55.64 -20.91
N GLY A 472 35.07 -56.52 -19.95
CA GLY A 472 36.25 -57.39 -19.96
C GLY A 472 36.24 -58.42 -18.82
N LYS A 473 37.30 -59.23 -18.69
CA LYS A 473 37.40 -60.21 -17.59
C LYS A 473 37.49 -59.48 -16.24
N LYS A 474 36.37 -59.40 -15.51
CA LYS A 474 36.21 -58.72 -14.21
C LYS A 474 36.20 -57.19 -14.26
N THR A 475 35.93 -56.61 -15.43
CA THR A 475 35.86 -55.16 -15.62
C THR A 475 34.46 -54.79 -16.09
N TYR A 476 33.91 -53.73 -15.51
CA TYR A 476 32.55 -53.24 -15.74
C TYR A 476 32.61 -51.80 -16.22
N SER A 477 31.73 -51.46 -17.15
CA SER A 477 31.40 -50.09 -17.51
C SER A 477 30.07 -49.75 -16.82
N VAL A 478 30.07 -48.71 -16.00
CA VAL A 478 28.88 -48.21 -15.30
C VAL A 478 28.53 -46.85 -15.87
N THR A 479 27.30 -46.70 -16.33
CA THR A 479 26.73 -45.44 -16.83
C THR A 479 25.64 -44.99 -15.88
N VAL A 480 25.71 -43.74 -15.44
CA VAL A 480 24.73 -43.11 -14.57
C VAL A 480 24.28 -41.81 -15.22
N VAL A 481 22.98 -41.69 -15.43
CA VAL A 481 22.32 -40.53 -16.03
C VAL A 481 21.06 -40.22 -15.23
N MET A 482 21.16 -39.30 -14.29
CA MET A 482 20.02 -38.85 -13.50
C MET A 482 20.29 -37.52 -12.79
N GLY A 483 19.24 -36.83 -12.38
CA GLY A 483 19.30 -35.70 -11.46
C GLY A 483 17.91 -35.39 -10.89
N SER A 484 17.85 -34.51 -9.91
CA SER A 484 16.57 -34.05 -9.39
C SER A 484 15.79 -33.32 -10.49
N GLY A 485 14.52 -33.68 -10.66
CA GLY A 485 13.60 -33.11 -11.63
C GLY A 485 12.29 -32.65 -11.01
N GLY A 486 11.42 -32.10 -11.86
CA GLY A 486 10.10 -31.60 -11.48
C GLY A 486 10.11 -30.62 -10.29
N GLU A 487 9.06 -30.70 -9.47
CA GLU A 487 8.84 -29.79 -8.34
C GLU A 487 9.96 -29.87 -7.28
N VAL A 488 10.59 -31.04 -7.10
CA VAL A 488 11.69 -31.20 -6.12
C VAL A 488 12.91 -30.37 -6.52
N ALA A 489 13.26 -30.37 -7.82
CA ALA A 489 14.38 -29.57 -8.32
C ALA A 489 14.16 -28.07 -8.12
N GLU A 490 12.93 -27.59 -8.31
CA GLU A 490 12.56 -26.19 -8.11
C GLU A 490 12.71 -25.72 -6.66
N LYS A 491 12.70 -26.66 -5.69
CA LYS A 491 12.87 -26.37 -4.27
C LYS A 491 14.29 -26.55 -3.75
N ILE A 492 15.26 -26.94 -4.58
CA ILE A 492 16.67 -27.04 -4.17
C ILE A 492 17.38 -25.73 -4.52
N LEU A 493 17.66 -24.90 -3.52
CA LEU A 493 18.29 -23.58 -3.68
C LEU A 493 19.82 -23.63 -3.50
N GLY A 494 20.31 -24.64 -2.79
CA GLY A 494 21.73 -24.79 -2.47
C GLY A 494 22.48 -25.84 -3.30
N PRO A 495 23.75 -26.10 -2.98
CA PRO A 495 24.58 -27.03 -3.73
C PRO A 495 24.12 -28.48 -3.58
N GLY A 496 24.34 -29.28 -4.63
CA GLY A 496 24.17 -30.73 -4.57
C GLY A 496 25.51 -31.48 -4.55
N THR A 497 25.58 -32.57 -3.78
CA THR A 497 26.75 -33.46 -3.77
C THR A 497 26.30 -34.89 -4.05
N TRP A 498 26.97 -35.55 -4.99
CA TRP A 498 26.76 -36.97 -5.26
C TRP A 498 27.94 -37.79 -4.77
N THR A 499 27.65 -38.92 -4.14
CA THR A 499 28.61 -39.96 -3.82
C THR A 499 28.17 -41.28 -4.44
N ILE A 500 28.96 -41.78 -5.38
CA ILE A 500 28.66 -42.99 -6.14
C ILE A 500 29.62 -44.11 -5.71
N ARG A 501 29.08 -45.22 -5.23
CA ARG A 501 29.78 -46.40 -4.75
C ARG A 501 29.33 -47.65 -5.52
N GLY A 502 30.12 -48.71 -5.42
CA GLY A 502 29.77 -50.01 -5.96
C GLY A 502 29.61 -51.07 -4.87
N ASP A 503 28.57 -51.91 -4.94
CA ASP A 503 28.50 -53.14 -4.14
C ASP A 503 29.13 -54.30 -4.92
N GLY A 504 30.29 -54.77 -4.46
CA GLY A 504 31.11 -55.74 -5.22
C GLY A 504 31.79 -55.15 -6.47
N LEU A 505 31.75 -53.83 -6.63
CA LEU A 505 32.40 -53.05 -7.67
C LEU A 505 33.26 -51.96 -7.04
N ARG A 506 34.46 -51.73 -7.58
CA ARG A 506 35.32 -50.60 -7.19
C ARG A 506 35.59 -49.72 -8.41
N PRO A 507 35.22 -48.43 -8.38
CA PRO A 507 35.56 -47.50 -9.44
C PRO A 507 37.08 -47.41 -9.66
N THR A 508 37.55 -47.50 -10.90
CA THR A 508 38.98 -47.45 -11.25
C THR A 508 39.35 -46.29 -12.17
N SER A 509 38.41 -45.79 -12.96
CA SER A 509 38.63 -44.63 -13.84
C SER A 509 37.31 -44.02 -14.29
N ILE A 510 37.26 -42.70 -14.42
CA ILE A 510 36.13 -41.98 -15.03
C ILE A 510 36.40 -41.91 -16.54
N SER A 511 35.48 -42.44 -17.34
CA SER A 511 35.58 -42.53 -18.79
C SER A 511 34.93 -41.34 -19.49
N SER A 512 33.78 -40.88 -18.97
CA SER A 512 33.11 -39.63 -19.34
C SER A 512 32.51 -39.00 -18.10
N ASP A 513 32.53 -37.67 -18.05
CA ASP A 513 31.87 -36.84 -17.05
C ASP A 513 31.44 -35.55 -17.76
N GLU A 514 30.16 -35.47 -18.12
CA GLU A 514 29.62 -34.34 -18.87
C GLU A 514 29.43 -33.11 -17.97
N ILE A 515 29.35 -33.29 -16.65
CA ILE A 515 29.24 -32.20 -15.67
C ILE A 515 30.62 -31.59 -15.37
N GLY A 516 31.67 -32.41 -15.42
CA GLY A 516 33.07 -31.99 -15.30
C GLY A 516 33.56 -31.75 -13.86
N SER A 517 32.78 -32.16 -12.85
CA SER A 517 33.12 -32.00 -11.42
C SER A 517 33.32 -33.33 -10.68
N ALA A 518 33.31 -34.47 -11.40
CA ALA A 518 33.51 -35.77 -10.80
C ALA A 518 34.97 -36.01 -10.38
N SER A 519 35.14 -36.53 -9.18
CA SER A 519 36.44 -36.86 -8.59
C SER A 519 36.48 -38.32 -8.17
N LEU A 520 37.51 -39.05 -8.60
CA LEU A 520 37.70 -40.45 -8.26
C LEU A 520 38.44 -40.57 -6.92
N GLY A 521 37.76 -41.09 -5.91
CA GLY A 521 38.33 -41.50 -4.63
C GLY A 521 38.82 -42.95 -4.63
N GLU A 522 39.17 -43.47 -3.45
CA GLU A 522 39.67 -44.83 -3.31
C GLU A 522 38.61 -45.90 -3.62
N ASP A 523 37.37 -45.68 -3.16
CA ASP A 523 36.25 -46.62 -3.27
C ASP A 523 34.95 -45.97 -3.78
N ALA A 524 34.95 -44.65 -4.02
CA ALA A 524 33.78 -43.88 -4.43
C ALA A 524 34.15 -42.80 -5.44
N ILE A 525 33.18 -42.38 -6.24
CA ILE A 525 33.26 -41.17 -7.05
C ILE A 525 32.42 -40.09 -6.37
N THR A 526 32.96 -38.88 -6.23
CA THR A 526 32.23 -37.73 -5.68
C THR A 526 32.06 -36.66 -6.75
N VAL A 527 30.83 -36.17 -6.93
CA VAL A 527 30.49 -35.02 -7.79
C VAL A 527 30.00 -33.90 -6.89
N LYS A 528 30.58 -32.72 -6.98
CA LYS A 528 30.20 -31.57 -6.15
C LYS A 528 29.51 -30.50 -6.98
N GLU A 529 28.72 -29.67 -6.28
CA GLU A 529 28.02 -28.51 -6.86
C GLU A 529 27.14 -28.89 -8.06
N SER A 530 26.50 -30.06 -8.01
CA SER A 530 25.65 -30.54 -9.09
C SER A 530 24.37 -31.22 -8.57
N HIS A 531 23.24 -30.88 -9.19
CA HIS A 531 21.94 -31.52 -8.92
C HIS A 531 21.67 -32.74 -9.80
N GLY A 532 22.62 -33.07 -10.68
CA GLY A 532 22.56 -34.26 -11.53
C GLY A 532 23.93 -34.83 -11.87
N VAL A 533 23.93 -36.05 -12.36
CA VAL A 533 25.10 -36.79 -12.80
C VAL A 533 24.84 -37.36 -14.20
N TRP A 534 25.79 -37.08 -15.09
CA TRP A 534 25.89 -37.74 -16.37
C TRP A 534 27.33 -38.19 -16.54
N MET A 535 27.57 -39.46 -16.22
CA MET A 535 28.90 -40.02 -16.25
C MET A 535 28.92 -41.47 -16.69
N THR A 536 30.07 -41.87 -17.21
CA THR A 536 30.43 -43.27 -17.42
C THR A 536 31.77 -43.51 -16.76
N PHE A 537 31.88 -44.56 -15.95
CA PHE A 537 33.14 -44.95 -15.31
C PHE A 537 33.39 -46.45 -15.47
N THR A 538 34.66 -46.82 -15.35
CA THR A 538 35.08 -48.22 -15.30
C THR A 538 35.21 -48.64 -13.85
N ALA A 539 34.73 -49.84 -13.53
CA ALA A 539 34.89 -50.45 -12.23
C ALA A 539 35.47 -51.86 -12.35
N GLU A 540 36.23 -52.28 -11.34
CA GLU A 540 36.69 -53.65 -11.21
C GLU A 540 35.87 -54.42 -10.18
N ARG A 541 35.78 -55.74 -10.36
CA ARG A 541 35.14 -56.60 -9.38
C ARG A 541 35.96 -56.66 -8.09
N THR A 542 35.36 -56.26 -6.97
CA THR A 542 35.88 -56.55 -5.63
C THR A 542 35.37 -57.92 -5.17
N GLY A 543 35.36 -58.27 -3.88
CA GLY A 543 34.94 -59.59 -3.41
C GLY A 543 33.50 -60.00 -3.79
N LEU A 544 32.95 -61.01 -3.11
CA LEU A 544 31.50 -61.23 -3.17
C LEU A 544 30.82 -59.97 -2.60
N GLY A 545 29.88 -59.37 -3.33
CA GLY A 545 29.07 -58.24 -2.83
C GLY A 545 28.33 -58.63 -1.56
N THR A 546 27.89 -57.63 -0.79
CA THR A 546 27.33 -57.84 0.55
C THR A 546 26.09 -58.75 0.49
N GLY A 547 25.24 -58.58 -0.53
CA GLY A 547 24.11 -59.48 -0.81
C GLY A 547 24.52 -60.91 -1.15
N ALA A 548 25.63 -61.11 -1.86
CA ALA A 548 26.14 -62.44 -2.18
C ALA A 548 26.78 -63.13 -0.96
N ILE A 549 27.38 -62.39 -0.04
CA ILE A 549 27.89 -62.92 1.24
C ILE A 549 26.71 -63.34 2.13
N ILE A 550 25.68 -62.50 2.26
CA ILE A 550 24.46 -62.83 3.02
C ILE A 550 23.77 -64.05 2.39
N GLY A 551 23.62 -64.10 1.07
CA GLY A 551 23.06 -65.25 0.36
C GLY A 551 23.87 -66.54 0.55
N ILE A 552 25.20 -66.46 0.57
CA ILE A 552 26.07 -67.60 0.87
C ILE A 552 25.93 -68.03 2.33
N LEU A 553 25.85 -67.10 3.29
CA LEU A 553 25.67 -67.41 4.70
C LEU A 553 24.31 -68.06 4.98
N VAL A 554 23.23 -67.57 4.36
CA VAL A 554 21.89 -68.17 4.43
C VAL A 554 21.90 -69.55 3.75
N GLY A 555 22.50 -69.68 2.57
CA GLY A 555 22.65 -70.96 1.87
C GLY A 555 23.46 -71.99 2.66
N LEU A 556 24.54 -71.57 3.34
CA LEU A 556 25.34 -72.41 4.22
C LEU A 556 24.59 -72.79 5.50
N ALA A 557 23.77 -71.88 6.05
CA ALA A 557 22.90 -72.19 7.19
C ALA A 557 21.84 -73.25 6.82
N LEU A 558 21.21 -73.12 5.65
CA LEU A 558 20.26 -74.11 5.13
C LEU A 558 20.93 -75.45 4.81
N LEU A 559 22.11 -75.44 4.21
CA LEU A 559 22.90 -76.65 3.98
C LEU A 559 23.31 -77.32 5.30
N GLY A 560 23.70 -76.53 6.30
CA GLY A 560 24.02 -77.01 7.65
C GLY A 560 22.81 -77.67 8.32
N LEU A 561 21.62 -77.09 8.17
CA LEU A 561 20.36 -77.66 8.63
C LEU A 561 20.02 -78.99 7.93
N LEU A 562 20.24 -79.09 6.62
CA LEU A 562 20.03 -80.32 5.85
C LEU A 562 21.02 -81.43 6.23
N VAL A 563 22.28 -81.08 6.47
CA VAL A 563 23.31 -82.03 6.94
C VAL A 563 22.99 -82.48 8.38
N ALA A 564 22.59 -81.57 9.26
CA ALA A 564 22.16 -81.91 10.61
C ALA A 564 20.93 -82.84 10.60
N ALA A 565 19.93 -82.54 9.76
CA ALA A 565 18.76 -83.40 9.57
C ALA A 565 19.14 -84.79 8.99
N GLY A 566 20.09 -84.85 8.05
CA GLY A 566 20.62 -86.09 7.49
C GLY A 566 21.39 -86.93 8.51
N VAL A 567 22.20 -86.30 9.37
CA VAL A 567 22.95 -86.96 10.46
C VAL A 567 22.00 -87.47 11.54
N VAL A 568 21.00 -86.67 11.94
CA VAL A 568 19.96 -87.09 12.88
C VAL A 568 19.13 -88.24 12.30
N GLY A 569 18.77 -88.18 11.02
CA GLY A 569 18.08 -89.25 10.29
C GLY A 569 18.91 -90.54 10.20
N PHE A 570 20.22 -90.45 10.02
CA PHE A 570 21.13 -91.59 9.98
C PHE A 570 21.36 -92.21 11.38
N LEU A 571 21.58 -91.40 12.41
CA LEU A 571 21.79 -91.85 13.79
C LEU A 571 20.52 -92.46 14.41
N HIS A 572 19.34 -92.01 13.98
CA HIS A 572 18.05 -92.54 14.42
C HIS A 572 17.36 -93.43 13.38
N ARG A 573 18.08 -93.92 12.36
CA ARG A 573 17.50 -94.73 11.27
C ARG A 573 16.68 -95.93 11.76
N GLU A 574 17.06 -96.56 12.86
CA GLU A 574 16.36 -97.71 13.44
C GLU A 574 15.09 -97.31 14.21
N LYS A 575 15.06 -96.11 14.81
CA LYS A 575 13.86 -95.58 15.49
C LYS A 575 12.85 -94.99 14.48
N ILE A 576 13.33 -94.34 13.42
CA ILE A 576 12.49 -93.79 12.35
C ILE A 576 11.89 -94.93 11.50
N ALA A 577 12.64 -96.00 11.24
CA ALA A 577 12.10 -97.22 10.62
C ALA A 577 11.09 -97.97 11.52
N GLY A 578 11.17 -97.80 12.84
CA GLY A 578 10.19 -98.30 13.80
C GLY A 578 8.89 -97.48 13.82
N LEU A 579 8.98 -96.15 13.72
CA LEU A 579 7.83 -95.24 13.64
C LEU A 579 7.02 -95.39 12.35
N LEU A 580 7.68 -95.65 11.22
CA LEU A 580 7.00 -95.90 9.93
C LEU A 580 6.41 -97.32 9.80
N ARG A 581 6.67 -98.22 10.75
CA ARG A 581 6.09 -99.59 10.78
C ARG A 581 5.00 -99.78 11.85
N GLY A 582 4.68 -98.76 12.64
CA GLY A 582 3.71 -98.82 13.73
C GLY A 582 2.40 -98.12 13.38
N ALA A 583 1.68 -98.58 12.36
CA ALA A 583 0.30 -98.15 12.11
C ALA A 583 -0.50 -99.27 11.42
N GLU A 584 -0.83 -100.33 12.17
CA GLU A 584 -2.00 -101.17 11.86
C GLU A 584 -2.58 -101.80 13.14
N THR A 585 -3.83 -101.41 13.41
CA THR A 585 -4.93 -102.06 14.15
C THR A 585 -4.72 -102.52 15.61
N ASP A 586 -5.58 -102.08 16.53
CA ASP A 586 -6.76 -102.91 16.83
C ASP A 586 -7.87 -102.24 17.65
N VAL A 587 -9.06 -102.80 17.43
CA VAL A 587 -10.40 -102.51 17.94
C VAL A 587 -10.53 -102.86 19.44
N PRO A 588 -11.51 -102.27 20.15
CA PRO A 588 -12.40 -103.16 20.88
C PRO A 588 -13.88 -102.81 20.72
N ASP A 589 -14.63 -103.90 20.76
CA ASP A 589 -16.03 -104.06 20.45
C ASP A 589 -16.94 -103.87 21.68
N SER A 590 -18.22 -103.68 21.38
CA SER A 590 -19.42 -104.10 22.12
C SER A 590 -20.10 -103.21 23.17
N SER A 591 -21.31 -102.80 22.76
CA SER A 591 -22.60 -102.81 23.50
C SER A 591 -22.78 -101.80 24.63
N SER A 592 -23.93 -101.15 24.88
CA SER A 592 -25.33 -101.19 24.43
C SER A 592 -25.89 -99.85 24.93
N GLY A 593 -26.60 -99.01 24.17
CA GLY A 593 -27.96 -99.20 23.70
C GLY A 593 -28.87 -98.10 24.28
N SER A 594 -29.67 -97.47 23.40
CA SER A 594 -30.90 -96.70 23.69
C SER A 594 -30.72 -95.38 24.49
N SER A 595 -31.25 -94.20 24.11
CA SER A 595 -32.49 -93.90 23.41
C SER A 595 -32.49 -92.42 23.04
N GLY A 596 -32.82 -92.12 21.79
CA GLY A 596 -33.81 -91.11 21.39
C GLY A 596 -33.51 -89.60 21.55
N PRO A 597 -34.13 -88.76 20.70
CA PRO A 597 -33.58 -87.47 20.30
C PRO A 597 -34.42 -86.28 20.79
N SER A 598 -33.87 -85.07 20.76
CA SER A 598 -34.61 -83.89 20.28
C SER A 598 -33.68 -82.68 20.14
N PHE A 599 -33.66 -82.19 18.89
CA PHE A 599 -33.39 -80.84 18.40
C PHE A 599 -32.04 -80.16 18.69
#